data_AF-A0A5D8YFJ2-F1
#
_entry.id   AF-A0A5D8YFJ2-F1
#
_cell.length_a   1.000
_cell.length_b   1.000
_cell.length_c   1.000
_cell.angle_alpha   90.00
_cell.angle_beta   90.00
_cell.angle_gamma   90.00
#
_symmetry.space_group_name_H-M   'P 1'
#
loop_
_entity.id
_entity.type
_entity.pdbx_description
1 polymer ?
#
loop_
_entity_poly.entity_id
_entity_poly.type
_entity_poly.pdbx_seq_one_letter_code
_entity_poly.pdbx_strand_id
1 'polypeptide(L)'
;MSMLTKQTLFLFLIALAGWFAILLQLYLILVNRTSPVFQTVMTFFSFFTILTNILVAICCTALITNKDYGACFFTRPTVLGGTVVYIVIVGIIYNVILRGLWHPAGLQRLADELLHVVIPLSFSLYWFIYVPKKELNWQTSFRWLIYPLCYFVYILLLGLYLKTYPYPFIDVNKIGYPFVLRNSLIVGLAFLLVSFAVVLIAKMQVGRRPV
;
A
#
# COMPACT_ATOMS: atom_id res chain seq x y z
N MET A 1 3.93 -17.84 25.63
CA MET A 1 4.45 -17.43 24.30
C MET A 1 5.14 -16.08 24.44
N SER A 2 6.44 -15.98 24.14
CA SER A 2 7.24 -14.76 24.35
C SER A 2 6.77 -13.62 23.43
N MET A 3 7.08 -12.36 23.80
CA MET A 3 6.72 -11.18 22.99
C MET A 3 7.25 -11.28 21.56
N LEU A 4 8.45 -11.85 21.39
CA LEU A 4 9.07 -12.10 20.08
C LEU A 4 8.25 -13.09 19.25
N THR A 5 7.79 -14.19 19.84
CA THR A 5 6.97 -15.19 19.13
C THR A 5 5.63 -14.61 18.68
N LYS A 6 5.01 -13.72 19.48
CA LYS A 6 3.76 -13.03 19.09
C LYS A 6 3.98 -12.09 17.90
N GLN A 7 5.09 -11.35 17.89
CA GLN A 7 5.44 -10.45 16.79
C GLN A 7 5.66 -11.24 15.48
N THR A 8 6.44 -12.32 15.53
CA THR A 8 6.70 -13.17 14.36
C THR A 8 5.44 -13.80 13.82
N LEU A 9 4.55 -14.31 14.70
CA LEU A 9 3.26 -14.85 14.28
C LEU A 9 2.40 -13.78 13.58
N PHE A 10 2.34 -12.56 14.13
CA PHE A 10 1.55 -11.50 13.52
C PHE A 10 2.07 -11.11 12.13
N LEU A 11 3.39 -10.97 11.98
CA LEU A 11 4.03 -10.75 10.69
C LEU A 11 3.74 -11.88 9.70
N PHE A 12 3.81 -13.13 10.16
CA PHE A 12 3.54 -14.29 9.32
C PHE A 12 2.10 -14.27 8.80
N LEU A 13 1.13 -13.96 9.64
CA LEU A 13 -0.27 -13.85 9.23
C LEU A 13 -0.48 -12.73 8.20
N ILE A 14 0.15 -11.57 8.38
CA ILE A 14 0.08 -10.47 7.41
C ILE A 14 0.72 -10.89 6.07
N ALA A 15 1.91 -11.50 6.10
CA ALA A 15 2.59 -11.96 4.90
C ALA A 15 1.77 -13.02 4.16
N LEU A 16 1.22 -14.00 4.89
CA LEU A 16 0.38 -15.05 4.34
C LEU A 16 -0.88 -14.47 3.68
N ALA A 17 -1.59 -13.59 4.38
CA ALA A 17 -2.77 -12.91 3.86
C ALA A 17 -2.42 -12.05 2.62
N GLY A 18 -1.30 -11.32 2.66
CA GLY A 18 -0.79 -10.52 1.56
C GLY A 18 -0.53 -11.35 0.30
N TRP A 19 0.35 -12.35 0.40
CA TRP A 19 0.66 -13.22 -0.74
C TRP A 19 -0.57 -13.97 -1.25
N PHE A 20 -1.41 -14.48 -0.36
CA PHE A 20 -2.67 -15.13 -0.73
C PHE A 20 -3.59 -14.19 -1.51
N ALA A 21 -3.86 -12.99 -1.00
CA ALA A 21 -4.76 -12.04 -1.64
C ALA A 21 -4.24 -11.55 -3.01
N ILE A 22 -2.93 -11.30 -3.12
CA ILE A 22 -2.29 -10.89 -4.38
C ILE A 22 -2.40 -12.01 -5.43
N LEU A 23 -2.06 -13.24 -5.06
CA LEU A 23 -2.12 -14.39 -5.96
C LEU A 23 -3.57 -14.75 -6.34
N LEU A 24 -4.49 -14.65 -5.38
CA LEU A 24 -5.92 -14.84 -5.62
C LEU A 24 -6.44 -13.79 -6.62
N GLN A 25 -6.11 -12.51 -6.42
CA GLN A 25 -6.53 -11.45 -7.33
C GLN A 25 -5.91 -11.62 -8.73
N LEU A 26 -4.65 -12.05 -8.83
CA LEU A 26 -3.99 -12.36 -10.10
C LEU A 26 -4.67 -13.54 -10.82
N TYR A 27 -4.97 -14.61 -10.09
CA TYR A 27 -5.70 -15.75 -10.62
C TYR A 27 -7.09 -15.32 -11.14
N LEU A 28 -7.85 -14.57 -10.34
CA LEU A 28 -9.19 -14.13 -10.69
C LEU A 28 -9.20 -13.21 -11.92
N ILE A 29 -8.27 -12.26 -12.03
CA ILE A 29 -8.21 -11.38 -13.21
C ILE A 29 -7.79 -12.16 -14.47
N LEU A 30 -6.92 -13.16 -14.34
CA LEU A 30 -6.50 -13.99 -15.47
C LEU A 30 -7.60 -14.93 -15.96
N VAL A 31 -8.34 -15.57 -15.04
CA VAL A 31 -9.44 -16.48 -15.42
C VAL A 31 -10.60 -15.71 -16.05
N ASN A 32 -10.90 -14.51 -15.55
CA ASN A 32 -11.98 -13.66 -16.05
C ASN A 32 -11.52 -12.66 -17.14
N ARG A 33 -10.31 -12.84 -17.70
CA ARG A 33 -9.74 -11.88 -18.64
C ARG A 33 -10.56 -11.81 -19.93
N THR A 34 -10.75 -10.60 -20.43
CA THR A 34 -11.30 -10.32 -21.77
C THR A 34 -10.23 -9.79 -22.72
N SER A 35 -9.05 -9.46 -22.19
CA SER A 35 -7.91 -8.94 -22.93
C SER A 35 -6.78 -9.98 -23.00
N PRO A 36 -5.79 -9.80 -23.89
CA PRO A 36 -4.60 -10.64 -23.93
C PRO A 36 -3.91 -10.74 -22.57
N VAL A 37 -3.22 -11.86 -22.32
CA VAL A 37 -2.56 -12.14 -21.02
C VAL A 37 -1.59 -11.01 -20.65
N PHE A 38 -0.76 -10.57 -21.59
CA PHE A 38 0.21 -9.50 -21.35
C PHE A 38 -0.47 -8.21 -20.86
N GLN A 39 -1.50 -7.73 -21.57
CA GLN A 39 -2.25 -6.53 -21.19
C GLN A 39 -2.96 -6.70 -19.85
N THR A 40 -3.50 -7.89 -19.57
CA THR A 40 -4.17 -8.20 -18.29
C THR A 40 -3.17 -8.12 -17.13
N VAL A 41 -1.97 -8.67 -17.31
CA VAL A 41 -0.89 -8.61 -16.31
C VAL A 41 -0.40 -7.17 -16.13
N MET A 42 -0.23 -6.40 -17.20
CA MET A 42 0.12 -4.97 -17.08
C MET A 42 -0.97 -4.19 -16.33
N THR A 43 -2.25 -4.48 -16.61
CA THR A 43 -3.38 -3.87 -15.90
C THR A 43 -3.36 -4.23 -14.41
N PHE A 44 -3.07 -5.49 -14.07
CA PHE A 44 -2.91 -5.93 -12.69
C PHE A 44 -1.83 -5.13 -11.94
N PHE A 45 -0.66 -4.94 -12.54
CA PHE A 45 0.42 -4.14 -11.95
C PHE A 45 0.21 -2.62 -12.03
N SER A 46 -0.80 -2.16 -12.76
CA SER A 46 -1.18 -0.73 -12.80
C SER A 46 -1.87 -0.27 -11.51
N PHE A 47 -2.41 -1.17 -10.69
CA PHE A 47 -3.11 -0.82 -9.45
C PHE A 47 -2.12 -0.51 -8.32
N PHE A 48 -2.23 0.69 -7.73
CA PHE A 48 -1.46 1.09 -6.54
C PHE A 48 -1.67 0.12 -5.37
N THR A 49 -2.91 -0.37 -5.21
CA THR A 49 -3.27 -1.39 -4.23
C THR A 49 -2.38 -2.63 -4.34
N ILE A 50 -2.17 -3.14 -5.56
CA ILE A 50 -1.38 -4.35 -5.78
C ILE A 50 0.08 -4.11 -5.45
N LEU A 51 0.67 -3.03 -6.00
CA LEU A 51 2.07 -2.70 -5.75
C LEU A 51 2.35 -2.47 -4.25
N THR A 52 1.43 -1.80 -3.55
CA THR A 52 1.57 -1.51 -2.12
C THR A 52 1.38 -2.77 -1.26
N ASN A 53 0.43 -3.65 -1.60
CA ASN A 53 0.26 -4.92 -0.90
C ASN A 53 1.47 -5.86 -1.12
N ILE A 54 2.07 -5.85 -2.33
CA ILE A 54 3.35 -6.55 -2.59
C ILE A 54 4.44 -5.99 -1.67
N LEU A 55 4.56 -4.66 -1.55
CA LEU A 55 5.53 -4.03 -0.66
C LEU A 55 5.31 -4.44 0.81
N VAL A 56 4.06 -4.45 1.28
CA VAL A 56 3.71 -4.94 2.63
C VAL A 56 4.13 -6.40 2.82
N ALA A 57 3.78 -7.27 1.88
CA ALA A 57 4.13 -8.70 1.94
C ALA A 57 5.65 -8.90 1.97
N ILE A 58 6.41 -8.17 1.14
CA ILE A 58 7.88 -8.19 1.13
C ILE A 58 8.44 -7.70 2.47
N CYS A 59 7.95 -6.58 3.01
CA CYS A 59 8.38 -6.06 4.31
C CYS A 59 8.15 -7.08 5.43
N CYS A 60 6.97 -7.72 5.47
CA CYS A 60 6.67 -8.73 6.48
C CYS A 60 7.53 -9.99 6.31
N THR A 61 7.69 -10.49 5.08
CA THR A 61 8.58 -11.62 4.80
C THR A 61 10.03 -11.30 5.19
N ALA A 62 10.53 -10.12 4.84
CA ALA A 62 11.89 -9.69 5.19
C ALA A 62 12.10 -9.61 6.71
N LEU A 63 11.11 -9.12 7.46
CA LEU A 63 11.16 -9.06 8.92
C LEU A 63 11.11 -10.43 9.60
N ILE A 64 10.57 -11.45 8.94
CA ILE A 64 10.56 -12.84 9.44
C ILE A 64 11.89 -13.52 9.15
N THR A 65 12.47 -13.30 7.97
CA THR A 65 13.67 -14.01 7.50
C THR A 65 14.98 -13.37 7.95
N ASN A 66 15.01 -12.07 8.20
CA ASN A 66 16.20 -11.36 8.64
C ASN A 66 16.18 -11.15 10.15
N LYS A 67 17.18 -11.69 10.86
CA LYS A 67 17.30 -11.57 12.32
C LYS A 67 17.76 -10.18 12.75
N ASP A 68 18.48 -9.45 11.89
CA ASP A 68 18.96 -8.10 12.17
C ASP A 68 18.02 -7.03 11.60
N TYR A 69 17.35 -6.33 12.52
CA TYR A 69 16.46 -5.22 12.19
C TYR A 69 17.25 -4.07 11.56
N GLY A 70 16.87 -3.63 10.37
CA GLY A 70 17.52 -2.53 9.63
C GLY A 70 18.67 -2.95 8.68
N ALA A 71 19.15 -4.20 8.75
CA ALA A 71 20.22 -4.68 7.85
C ALA A 71 19.76 -4.77 6.39
N CYS A 72 18.50 -5.16 6.16
CA CYS A 72 17.87 -5.16 4.85
C CYS A 72 17.05 -3.88 4.65
N PHE A 73 17.01 -3.35 3.42
CA PHE A 73 16.24 -2.15 3.08
C PHE A 73 14.79 -2.22 3.59
N PHE A 74 14.12 -3.37 3.38
CA PHE A 74 12.70 -3.56 3.72
C PHE A 74 12.42 -3.71 5.22
N THR A 75 13.45 -3.86 6.06
CA THR A 75 13.30 -3.93 7.53
C THR A 75 13.61 -2.59 8.20
N ARG A 76 14.05 -1.57 7.45
CA ARG A 76 14.36 -0.24 8.01
C ARG A 76 13.11 0.47 8.52
N PRO A 77 13.13 1.07 9.73
CA PRO A 77 12.02 1.86 10.28
C PRO A 77 11.45 2.91 9.33
N THR A 78 12.33 3.59 8.59
CA THR A 78 11.95 4.61 7.61
C THR A 78 11.18 4.04 6.42
N VAL A 79 11.53 2.83 5.98
CA VAL A 79 10.81 2.13 4.90
C VAL A 79 9.46 1.64 5.41
N LEU A 80 9.42 1.00 6.58
CA LEU A 80 8.16 0.55 7.20
C LEU A 80 7.21 1.73 7.48
N GLY A 81 7.75 2.89 7.86
CA GLY A 81 7.01 4.14 7.99
C GLY A 81 6.37 4.60 6.68
N GLY A 82 7.09 4.50 5.56
CA GLY A 82 6.52 4.82 4.24
C GLY A 82 5.46 3.80 3.84
N THR A 83 5.73 2.51 4.04
CA THR A 83 4.80 1.43 3.73
C THR A 83 3.47 1.60 4.48
N VAL A 84 3.49 2.03 5.77
CA VAL A 84 2.24 2.29 6.50
C VAL A 84 1.47 3.48 5.92
N VAL A 85 2.15 4.55 5.50
CA VAL A 85 1.48 5.68 4.81
C VAL A 85 0.76 5.18 3.55
N TYR A 86 1.45 4.40 2.72
CA TYR A 86 0.91 3.94 1.44
C TYR A 86 -0.28 3.02 1.64
N ILE A 87 -0.19 2.06 2.56
CA ILE A 87 -1.28 1.09 2.78
C ILE A 87 -2.49 1.73 3.47
N VAL A 88 -2.27 2.76 4.31
CA VAL A 88 -3.37 3.57 4.86
C VAL A 88 -4.08 4.33 3.75
N ILE A 89 -3.34 4.93 2.81
CA ILE A 89 -3.95 5.62 1.66
C ILE A 89 -4.74 4.64 0.78
N VAL A 90 -4.23 3.42 0.54
CA VAL A 90 -4.99 2.35 -0.14
C VAL A 90 -6.34 2.11 0.55
N GLY A 91 -6.33 1.93 1.87
CA GLY A 91 -7.55 1.73 2.66
C GLY A 91 -8.50 2.94 2.57
N ILE A 92 -8.00 4.16 2.72
CA ILE A 92 -8.81 5.38 2.67
C ILE A 92 -9.44 5.57 1.30
N ILE A 93 -8.64 5.59 0.23
CA ILE A 93 -9.14 5.83 -1.14
C ILE A 93 -10.17 4.77 -1.51
N TYR A 94 -9.90 3.50 -1.20
CA TYR A 94 -10.87 2.47 -1.52
C TYR A 94 -12.19 2.67 -0.76
N ASN A 95 -12.14 2.81 0.57
CA ASN A 95 -13.37 2.88 1.38
C ASN A 95 -14.18 4.16 1.12
N VAL A 96 -13.52 5.28 0.81
CA VAL A 96 -14.18 6.58 0.60
C VAL A 96 -14.60 6.79 -0.86
N ILE A 97 -13.79 6.35 -1.82
CA ILE A 97 -13.97 6.70 -3.24
C ILE A 97 -14.43 5.50 -4.07
N LEU A 98 -13.90 4.30 -3.83
CA LEU A 98 -14.05 3.17 -4.76
C LEU A 98 -15.08 2.13 -4.34
N ARG A 99 -15.32 1.95 -3.04
CA ARG A 99 -16.20 0.89 -2.50
C ARG A 99 -17.63 0.98 -3.02
N GLY A 100 -18.12 2.19 -3.32
CA GLY A 100 -19.44 2.40 -3.91
C GLY A 100 -19.52 2.14 -5.42
N LEU A 101 -18.40 1.92 -6.10
CA LEU A 101 -18.33 1.76 -7.56
C LEU A 101 -18.14 0.30 -7.99
N TRP A 102 -17.77 -0.57 -7.07
CA TRP A 102 -17.42 -1.96 -7.33
C TRP A 102 -18.10 -2.86 -6.30
N HIS A 103 -18.83 -3.87 -6.77
CA HIS A 103 -19.63 -4.77 -5.93
C HIS A 103 -19.22 -6.23 -6.16
N PRO A 104 -18.02 -6.64 -5.70
CA PRO A 104 -17.54 -7.99 -5.91
C PRO A 104 -18.33 -8.99 -5.06
N ALA A 105 -18.42 -10.22 -5.56
CA ALA A 105 -19.04 -11.35 -4.87
C ALA A 105 -18.08 -12.54 -4.78
N GLY A 106 -18.37 -13.48 -3.88
CA GLY A 106 -17.57 -14.70 -3.70
C GLY A 106 -16.09 -14.43 -3.44
N LEU A 107 -15.22 -15.11 -4.18
CA LEU A 107 -13.76 -14.99 -4.03
C LEU A 107 -13.22 -13.61 -4.38
N GLN A 108 -13.87 -12.87 -5.28
CA GLN A 108 -13.46 -11.48 -5.58
C GLN A 108 -13.68 -10.58 -4.35
N ARG A 109 -14.79 -10.77 -3.62
CA ARG A 109 -15.05 -10.01 -2.39
C ARG A 109 -14.01 -10.32 -1.32
N LEU A 110 -13.63 -11.59 -1.19
CA LEU A 110 -12.58 -11.99 -0.27
C LEU A 110 -11.25 -11.31 -0.60
N ALA A 111 -10.81 -11.36 -1.86
CA ALA A 111 -9.58 -10.70 -2.29
C ALA A 111 -9.65 -9.18 -2.04
N ASP A 112 -10.78 -8.57 -2.37
CA ASP A 112 -11.00 -7.12 -2.24
C ASP A 112 -10.95 -6.64 -0.78
N GLU A 113 -11.63 -7.32 0.15
CA GLU A 113 -11.58 -6.98 1.58
C GLU A 113 -10.21 -7.25 2.19
N LEU A 114 -9.50 -8.30 1.75
CA LEU A 114 -8.14 -8.55 2.21
C LEU A 114 -7.20 -7.40 1.81
N LEU A 115 -7.22 -7.02 0.54
CA LEU A 115 -6.32 -6.00 -0.04
C LEU A 115 -6.61 -4.58 0.46
N HIS A 116 -7.88 -4.26 0.76
CA HIS A 116 -8.31 -2.90 1.07
C HIS A 116 -8.74 -2.65 2.52
N VAL A 117 -8.88 -3.70 3.34
CA VAL A 117 -9.25 -3.55 4.75
C VAL A 117 -8.33 -4.34 5.66
N VAL A 118 -8.28 -5.68 5.51
CA VAL A 118 -7.60 -6.53 6.49
C VAL A 118 -6.10 -6.25 6.53
N ILE A 119 -5.43 -6.22 5.37
CA ILE A 119 -3.98 -5.96 5.30
C ILE A 119 -3.66 -4.52 5.71
N PRO A 120 -4.36 -3.46 5.21
CA PRO A 120 -4.17 -2.10 5.70
C PRO A 120 -4.26 -1.94 7.21
N LEU A 121 -5.31 -2.49 7.84
CA LEU A 121 -5.49 -2.38 9.29
C LEU A 121 -4.42 -3.17 10.04
N SER A 122 -4.13 -4.40 9.60
CA SER A 122 -3.18 -5.28 10.28
C SER A 122 -1.76 -4.73 10.21
N PHE A 123 -1.31 -4.26 9.04
CA PHE A 123 0.02 -3.68 8.90
C PHE A 123 0.16 -2.35 9.66
N SER A 124 -0.89 -1.52 9.66
CA SER A 124 -0.91 -0.28 10.45
C SER A 124 -0.81 -0.56 11.94
N LEU A 125 -1.53 -1.56 12.44
CA LEU A 125 -1.47 -2.01 13.82
C LEU A 125 -0.10 -2.58 14.18
N TYR A 126 0.47 -3.41 13.30
CA TYR A 126 1.83 -3.93 13.46
C TYR A 126 2.85 -2.78 13.58
N TRP A 127 2.80 -1.81 12.65
CA TRP A 127 3.69 -0.65 12.67
C TRP A 127 3.53 0.16 13.96
N PHE A 128 2.30 0.38 14.39
CA PHE A 128 1.99 1.15 15.59
C PHE A 128 2.60 0.51 16.85
N ILE A 129 2.50 -0.82 17.00
CA ILE A 129 2.92 -1.55 18.21
C ILE A 129 4.44 -1.85 18.19
N TYR A 130 4.95 -2.41 17.09
CA TYR A 130 6.26 -3.10 17.10
C TYR A 130 7.41 -2.32 16.47
N VAL A 131 7.13 -1.41 15.52
CA VAL A 131 8.21 -0.75 14.76
C VAL A 131 8.87 0.33 15.62
N PRO A 132 10.22 0.33 15.76
CA PRO A 132 10.98 1.40 16.40
C PRO A 132 10.82 2.70 15.61
N LYS A 133 10.61 3.83 16.28
CA LYS A 133 10.22 5.09 15.60
C LYS A 133 11.22 6.25 15.75
N LYS A 134 12.37 6.00 16.39
CA LYS A 134 13.38 7.05 16.69
C LYS A 134 13.93 7.74 15.43
N GLU A 135 14.09 7.00 14.35
CA GLU A 135 14.65 7.50 13.08
C GLU A 135 13.67 8.36 12.26
N LEU A 136 12.36 8.28 12.56
CA LEU A 136 11.34 8.99 11.81
C LEU A 136 11.35 10.48 12.15
N ASN A 137 11.45 11.30 11.11
CA ASN A 137 11.50 12.76 11.22
C ASN A 137 10.66 13.41 10.11
N TRP A 138 10.38 14.70 10.27
CA TRP A 138 9.52 15.46 9.35
C TRP A 138 10.05 15.51 7.92
N GLN A 139 11.36 15.44 7.71
CA GLN A 139 11.95 15.38 6.36
C GLN A 139 11.66 14.03 5.68
N THR A 140 11.48 12.97 6.47
CA THR A 140 11.14 11.63 5.95
C THR A 140 9.74 11.65 5.31
N SER A 141 8.81 12.46 5.81
CA SER A 141 7.48 12.62 5.24
C SER A 141 7.51 13.03 3.76
N PHE A 142 8.42 13.94 3.39
CA PHE A 142 8.57 14.35 1.99
C PHE A 142 9.23 13.27 1.12
N ARG A 143 10.18 12.51 1.67
CA ARG A 143 10.83 11.41 0.94
C ARG A 143 9.84 10.29 0.59
N TRP A 144 8.82 10.07 1.42
CA TRP A 144 7.78 9.10 1.12
C TRP A 144 6.91 9.48 -0.08
N LEU A 145 6.91 10.74 -0.52
CA LEU A 145 6.21 11.14 -1.74
C LEU A 145 6.87 10.59 -3.02
N ILE A 146 8.12 10.13 -2.96
CA ILE A 146 8.82 9.57 -4.13
C ILE A 146 8.04 8.39 -4.71
N TYR A 147 7.56 7.48 -3.87
CA TYR A 147 6.82 6.30 -4.34
C TYR A 147 5.52 6.63 -5.08
N PRO A 148 4.56 7.40 -4.52
CA PRO A 148 3.35 7.79 -5.23
C PRO A 148 3.61 8.68 -6.44
N LEU A 149 4.67 9.50 -6.44
CA LEU A 149 5.06 10.29 -7.62
C LEU A 149 5.57 9.40 -8.76
N CYS A 150 6.45 8.43 -8.47
CA CYS A 150 6.90 7.45 -9.44
C CYS A 150 5.72 6.62 -9.98
N TYR A 151 4.81 6.21 -9.09
CA TYR A 151 3.59 5.52 -9.48
C TYR A 151 2.72 6.37 -10.41
N PHE A 152 2.50 7.64 -10.08
CA PHE A 152 1.70 8.57 -10.88
C PHE A 152 2.25 8.70 -12.31
N VAL A 153 3.56 8.92 -12.46
CA VAL A 153 4.22 8.96 -13.78
C VAL A 153 4.05 7.63 -14.51
N TYR A 154 4.30 6.52 -13.82
CA TYR A 154 4.16 5.17 -14.39
C TYR A 154 2.77 4.92 -14.96
N ILE A 155 1.69 5.21 -14.21
CA ILE A 155 0.33 4.92 -14.69
C ILE A 155 -0.14 5.86 -15.79
N LEU A 156 0.38 7.09 -15.86
CA LEU A 156 0.11 7.97 -16.99
C LEU A 156 0.76 7.44 -18.27
N LEU A 157 2.02 7.03 -18.21
CA LEU A 157 2.72 6.41 -19.34
C LEU A 157 2.05 5.10 -19.76
N LEU A 158 1.69 4.27 -18.78
CA LEU A 158 1.01 3.01 -19.04
C LEU A 158 -0.38 3.22 -19.65
N GLY A 159 -1.13 4.20 -19.17
CA GLY A 159 -2.45 4.53 -19.71
C GLY A 159 -2.40 5.11 -21.13
N LEU A 160 -1.33 5.83 -21.49
CA LEU A 160 -1.08 6.23 -22.87
C LEU A 160 -0.85 5.02 -23.79
N TYR A 161 -0.20 3.97 -23.29
CA TYR A 161 0.07 2.74 -24.03
C TYR A 161 -1.14 1.82 -24.11
N LEU A 162 -1.77 1.50 -22.97
CA LEU A 162 -2.91 0.56 -22.87
C LEU A 162 -4.27 1.18 -23.20
N LYS A 163 -4.35 2.51 -23.28
CA LYS A 163 -5.60 3.29 -23.42
C LYS A 163 -6.61 3.06 -22.29
N THR A 164 -6.15 2.50 -21.17
CA THR A 164 -6.96 2.25 -19.97
C THR A 164 -6.23 2.75 -18.73
N TYR A 165 -6.99 3.20 -17.74
CA TYR A 165 -6.46 3.70 -16.47
C TYR A 165 -7.07 2.90 -15.31
N PRO A 166 -6.31 2.66 -14.23
CA PRO A 166 -6.76 1.82 -13.11
C PRO A 166 -7.88 2.45 -12.29
N TYR A 167 -8.02 3.78 -12.31
CA TYR A 167 -8.99 4.50 -11.49
C TYR A 167 -9.74 5.57 -12.28
N PRO A 168 -11.02 5.81 -11.98
CA PRO A 168 -11.81 6.82 -12.69
C PRO A 168 -11.28 8.25 -12.47
N PHE A 169 -10.71 8.53 -11.30
CA PHE A 169 -10.19 9.86 -10.96
C PHE A 169 -8.87 10.22 -11.65
N ILE A 170 -8.23 9.26 -12.34
CA ILE A 170 -6.99 9.44 -13.11
C ILE A 170 -7.17 9.12 -14.61
N ASP A 171 -8.40 8.82 -15.03
CA ASP A 171 -8.72 8.43 -16.39
C ASP A 171 -8.73 9.65 -17.33
N VAL A 172 -7.58 9.93 -17.92
CA VAL A 172 -7.39 11.07 -18.85
C VAL A 172 -8.38 11.00 -20.01
N ASN A 173 -8.76 9.80 -20.46
CA ASN A 173 -9.68 9.62 -21.59
C ASN A 173 -11.10 10.06 -21.24
N LYS A 174 -11.47 10.05 -19.95
CA LYS A 174 -12.81 10.43 -19.48
C LYS A 174 -12.90 11.86 -18.96
N ILE A 175 -11.90 12.28 -18.19
CA ILE A 175 -11.95 13.56 -17.46
C ILE A 175 -10.92 14.58 -17.95
N GLY A 176 -9.99 14.19 -18.83
CA GLY A 176 -8.94 15.08 -19.36
C GLY A 176 -7.86 15.46 -18.34
N TYR A 177 -6.74 15.97 -18.86
CA TYR A 177 -5.57 16.31 -18.05
C TYR A 177 -5.81 17.32 -16.91
N PRO A 178 -6.59 18.41 -17.08
CA PRO A 178 -6.78 19.38 -16.00
C PRO A 178 -7.41 18.75 -14.74
N PHE A 179 -8.42 17.91 -14.92
CA PHE A 179 -9.09 17.22 -13.82
C PHE A 179 -8.21 16.12 -13.22
N VAL A 180 -7.49 15.36 -14.05
CA VAL A 180 -6.50 14.38 -13.56
C VAL A 180 -5.44 15.04 -12.69
N LEU A 181 -4.85 16.15 -13.13
CA LEU A 181 -3.83 16.86 -12.36
C LEU A 181 -4.39 17.40 -11.04
N ARG A 182 -5.59 17.98 -11.06
CA ARG A 182 -6.26 18.44 -9.83
C ARG A 182 -6.51 17.29 -8.86
N ASN A 183 -7.05 16.17 -9.33
CA ASN A 183 -7.34 15.00 -8.48
C ASN A 183 -6.03 14.41 -7.91
N SER A 184 -4.98 14.31 -8.73
CA SER A 184 -3.66 13.85 -8.27
C SER A 184 -3.03 14.78 -7.26
N LEU A 185 -3.22 16.10 -7.35
CA LEU A 185 -2.79 17.05 -6.33
C LEU A 185 -3.51 16.81 -5.00
N ILE A 186 -4.83 16.59 -5.03
CA ILE A 186 -5.62 16.27 -3.82
C ILE A 186 -5.12 14.96 -3.18
N VAL A 187 -4.90 13.92 -3.99
CA VAL A 187 -4.34 12.65 -3.51
C VAL A 187 -2.92 12.84 -2.97
N GLY A 188 -2.08 13.65 -3.62
CA GLY A 188 -0.74 13.98 -3.15
C GLY A 188 -0.74 14.71 -1.80
N LEU A 189 -1.68 15.63 -1.59
CA LEU A 189 -1.89 16.27 -0.29
C LEU A 189 -2.34 15.25 0.76
N ALA A 190 -3.20 14.29 0.41
CA ALA A 190 -3.58 13.22 1.33
C ALA A 190 -2.37 12.36 1.75
N PHE A 191 -1.49 11.99 0.80
CA PHE A 191 -0.23 11.31 1.12
C PHE A 191 0.64 12.13 2.09
N LEU A 192 0.77 13.43 1.86
CA LEU A 192 1.56 14.31 2.73
C LEU A 192 0.95 14.43 4.13
N LEU A 193 -0.36 14.60 4.25
CA LEU A 193 -1.07 14.64 5.53
C LEU A 193 -0.91 13.35 6.32
N VAL A 194 -1.11 12.18 5.68
CA VAL A 194 -0.90 10.89 6.32
C VAL A 194 0.58 10.70 6.70
N SER A 195 1.51 11.15 5.87
CA SER A 195 2.95 11.12 6.19
C SER A 195 3.29 11.95 7.43
N PHE A 196 2.70 13.14 7.58
CA PHE A 196 2.87 13.94 8.78
C PHE A 196 2.21 13.30 9.99
N ALA A 197 1.03 12.71 9.86
CA ALA A 197 0.36 12.00 10.95
C ALA A 197 1.20 10.80 11.46
N VAL A 198 1.77 10.02 10.55
CA VAL A 198 2.67 8.89 10.90
C VAL A 198 3.91 9.38 11.66
N VAL A 199 4.54 10.47 11.21
CA VAL A 199 5.69 11.05 11.92
C VAL A 199 5.28 11.65 13.26
N LEU A 200 4.12 12.29 13.36
CA LEU A 200 3.59 12.81 14.63
C LEU A 200 3.39 11.69 15.66
N ILE A 201 2.72 10.60 15.26
CA ILE A 201 2.52 9.40 16.09
C ILE A 201 3.87 8.85 16.54
N ALA A 202 4.85 8.79 15.63
CA ALA A 202 6.21 8.37 15.95
C ALA A 202 6.85 9.23 17.04
N LYS A 203 6.80 10.56 16.92
CA LYS A 203 7.36 11.48 17.92
C LYS A 203 6.67 11.34 19.28
N MET A 204 5.33 11.23 19.29
CA MET A 204 4.55 11.05 20.53
C MET A 204 4.91 9.75 21.26
N GLN A 205 5.17 8.66 20.53
CA GLN A 205 5.55 7.39 21.15
C GLN A 205 7.01 7.38 21.64
N VAL A 206 7.91 8.08 20.97
CA VAL A 206 9.32 8.21 21.41
C VAL A 206 9.41 9.03 22.69
N GLY A 207 8.67 10.14 22.80
CA GLY A 207 8.68 10.99 24.01
C GLY A 207 8.05 10.35 25.25
N ARG A 208 7.29 9.25 25.10
CA ARG A 208 6.62 8.54 26.22
C ARG A 208 7.40 7.37 26.80
N ARG A 209 8.47 6.90 26.13
CA ARG A 209 9.28 5.78 26.63
C ARG A 209 10.44 6.36 27.47
N PRO A 210 10.48 6.14 28.79
CA PRO A 210 11.64 6.53 29.59
C PRO A 210 12.86 5.78 29.04
N VAL A 211 14.00 6.49 28.98
CA VAL A 211 15.30 5.97 28.54
C VAL A 211 15.74 4.83 29.45
#